data_AF-R5MCT2-F1
#
_entry.id   AF-R5MCT2-F1
#
_cell.length_a   1.000
_cell.length_b   1.000
_cell.length_c   1.000
_cell.angle_alpha   90.00
_cell.angle_beta   90.00
_cell.angle_gamma   90.00
#
_symmetry.space_group_name_H-M   'P 1'
#
loop_
_entity.id
_entity.type
_entity.pdbx_description
1 polymer ?
#
loop_
_entity_poly.entity_id
_entity_poly.type
_entity_poly.pdbx_seq_one_letter_code
_entity_poly.pdbx_strand_id
1 'polypeptide(L)'
;MAKHETKYNKYAKSILANLITVLIFNAVIICLYIKYCKSLDASSDPNLHRLYTIIFGVIVVTLVFVNISFLFGQIIAKINMKRINKKIEKQNKYLYYRELPNHFGIDINTLLIDSKIENEKDIVAVILDLCAKKYLKLFKLGNKYFIQVLNYQNNQLLENEKYIMQYISQNKVKDINYNEWYRLCLEDGKKLDLYTDSQEKKNNFNFLEKFGTVGNIIKNIIVLLISILMTIATLEVDNPYSIISAIFSGIVCFIVLSFMAQLAYGALGFIIYSIQEVINAGINSYNDEMSNNLKRTDKGLEEYYKLKSFANFLDDFGAFAVKEPEEIVLWDYYLSYAQVFGLTEKIMKTGYNKLINNSSFNIDDINNVTLSNIYLDNNKN
;
A
#
# COMPACT_ATOMS: atom_id res chain seq x y z
N MET A 1 -6.63 22.11 22.49
CA MET A 1 -5.16 21.99 22.40
C MET A 1 -4.83 20.57 21.93
N ALA A 2 -5.06 20.28 20.64
CA ALA A 2 -4.77 18.98 20.05
C ALA A 2 -3.29 18.97 19.65
N LYS A 3 -2.47 18.14 20.31
CA LYS A 3 -1.10 17.90 19.87
C LYS A 3 -1.19 17.32 18.45
N HIS A 4 -0.69 18.06 17.46
CA HIS A 4 -0.43 17.52 16.12
C HIS A 4 0.35 16.22 16.28
N GLU A 5 -0.27 15.09 15.93
CA GLU A 5 0.43 13.83 15.83
C GLU A 5 1.49 13.98 14.75
N THR A 6 2.75 13.96 15.15
CA THR A 6 3.84 13.86 14.19
C THR A 6 3.62 12.60 13.33
N LYS A 7 3.98 12.67 12.04
CA LYS A 7 3.90 11.54 11.10
C LYS A 7 4.48 10.24 11.66
N TYR A 8 5.45 10.34 12.57
CA TYR A 8 6.05 9.24 13.33
C TYR A 8 5.09 8.54 14.31
N ASN A 9 4.19 9.28 14.96
CA ASN A 9 3.20 8.74 15.89
C ASN A 9 2.09 7.97 15.15
N LYS A 10 1.62 8.50 14.01
CA LYS A 10 0.67 7.80 13.13
C LYS A 10 1.30 6.51 12.55
N TYR A 11 2.61 6.56 12.25
CA TYR A 11 3.40 5.42 11.75
C TYR A 11 3.54 4.29 12.78
N ALA A 12 3.95 4.60 14.00
CA ALA A 12 4.08 3.63 15.08
C ALA A 12 2.72 2.99 15.41
N LYS A 13 1.64 3.79 15.42
CA LYS A 13 0.28 3.31 15.68
C LYS A 13 -0.23 2.34 14.62
N SER A 14 0.01 2.60 13.32
CA SER A 14 -0.42 1.69 12.26
C SER A 14 0.29 0.34 12.31
N ILE A 15 1.61 0.33 12.55
CA ILE A 15 2.38 -0.92 12.70
C ILE A 15 1.93 -1.68 13.94
N LEU A 16 1.73 -0.96 15.06
CA LEU A 16 1.25 -1.55 16.30
C LEU A 16 -0.15 -2.14 16.15
N ALA A 17 -1.05 -1.45 15.44
CA ALA A 17 -2.39 -1.95 15.15
C ALA A 17 -2.35 -3.23 14.30
N ASN A 18 -1.55 -3.26 13.22
CA ASN A 18 -1.40 -4.46 12.39
C ASN A 18 -0.78 -5.63 13.17
N LEU A 19 0.21 -5.35 14.02
CA LEU A 19 0.84 -6.34 14.90
C LEU A 19 -0.19 -6.93 15.88
N ILE A 20 -0.98 -6.08 16.56
CA ILE A 20 -2.02 -6.49 17.50
C ILE A 20 -3.06 -7.36 16.77
N THR A 21 -3.54 -6.93 15.60
CA THR A 21 -4.54 -7.68 14.82
C THR A 21 -4.03 -9.08 14.46
N VAL A 22 -2.79 -9.20 13.99
CA VAL A 22 -2.20 -10.50 13.65
C VAL A 22 -1.99 -11.38 14.88
N LEU A 23 -1.56 -10.80 16.01
CA LEU A 23 -1.43 -11.54 17.27
C LEU A 23 -2.78 -12.07 17.75
N ILE A 24 -3.84 -11.25 17.72
CA ILE A 24 -5.20 -11.67 18.06
C ILE A 24 -5.66 -12.79 17.14
N PHE A 25 -5.49 -12.64 15.82
CA PHE A 25 -5.90 -13.63 14.85
C PHE A 25 -5.17 -14.97 15.06
N ASN A 26 -3.86 -14.94 15.27
CA ASN A 26 -3.07 -16.13 15.59
C ASN A 26 -3.52 -16.77 16.92
N ALA A 27 -3.82 -15.97 17.95
CA ALA A 27 -4.33 -16.47 19.21
C ALA A 27 -5.70 -17.17 19.04
N VAL A 28 -6.59 -16.61 18.21
CA VAL A 28 -7.89 -17.24 17.89
C VAL A 28 -7.69 -18.58 17.19
N ILE A 29 -6.80 -18.66 16.19
CA ILE A 29 -6.49 -19.93 15.50
C ILE A 29 -5.98 -20.98 16.49
N ILE A 30 -5.05 -20.61 17.37
CA ILE A 30 -4.49 -21.51 18.38
C ILE A 30 -5.58 -21.96 19.37
N CYS A 31 -6.44 -21.06 19.84
CA CYS A 31 -7.55 -21.39 20.72
C CYS A 31 -8.55 -22.36 20.07
N LEU A 32 -8.88 -22.15 18.79
CA LEU A 32 -9.72 -23.07 18.02
C LEU A 32 -9.07 -24.44 17.88
N TYR A 33 -7.76 -24.50 17.64
CA TYR A 33 -7.01 -25.76 17.60
C TYR A 33 -7.05 -26.51 18.94
N ILE A 34 -6.80 -25.81 20.06
CA ILE A 34 -6.86 -26.42 21.39
C ILE A 34 -8.27 -26.95 21.69
N LYS A 35 -9.32 -26.19 21.33
CA LYS A 35 -10.71 -26.63 21.48
C LYS A 35 -11.02 -27.86 20.62
N TYR A 36 -10.52 -27.89 19.39
CA TYR A 36 -10.65 -29.04 18.49
C TYR A 36 -9.98 -30.29 19.08
N CYS A 37 -8.73 -30.18 19.56
CA CYS A 37 -8.03 -31.30 20.21
C CYS A 37 -8.84 -31.87 21.38
N LYS A 38 -9.32 -31.00 22.28
CA LYS A 38 -10.16 -31.41 23.42
C LYS A 38 -11.47 -32.10 23.02
N SER A 39 -12.05 -31.72 21.89
CA SER A 39 -13.32 -32.31 21.42
C SER A 39 -13.15 -33.73 20.88
N LEU A 40 -11.97 -34.06 20.36
CA LEU A 40 -11.67 -35.37 19.81
C LEU A 40 -11.23 -36.40 20.85
N ASP A 41 -10.67 -35.97 21.99
CA ASP A 41 -10.38 -36.83 23.14
C ASP A 41 -11.63 -37.55 23.69
N ALA A 42 -12.83 -37.11 23.29
CA ALA A 42 -14.12 -37.74 23.62
C ALA A 42 -14.56 -38.86 22.66
N SER A 43 -13.75 -39.20 21.64
CA SER A 43 -14.08 -40.18 20.58
C SER A 43 -13.24 -41.48 20.70
N SER A 44 -13.71 -42.56 20.07
CA SER A 44 -13.31 -43.94 20.40
C SER A 44 -12.07 -44.52 19.69
N ASP A 45 -11.44 -43.84 18.73
CA ASP A 45 -10.20 -44.32 18.07
C ASP A 45 -8.99 -43.40 18.32
N PRO A 46 -8.03 -43.80 19.20
CA PRO A 46 -6.89 -42.97 19.56
C PRO A 46 -5.86 -42.78 18.44
N ASN A 47 -5.75 -43.71 17.48
CA ASN A 47 -4.78 -43.60 16.39
C ASN A 47 -5.29 -42.64 15.31
N LEU A 48 -6.58 -42.76 14.98
CA LEU A 48 -7.22 -41.86 14.03
C LEU A 48 -7.26 -40.41 14.56
N HIS A 49 -7.48 -40.23 15.87
CA HIS A 49 -7.41 -38.91 16.49
C HIS A 49 -6.02 -38.28 16.41
N ARG A 50 -4.95 -39.04 16.70
CA ARG A 50 -3.57 -38.55 16.58
C ARG A 50 -3.25 -38.08 15.17
N LEU A 51 -3.70 -38.80 14.15
CA LEU A 51 -3.52 -38.43 12.75
C LEU A 51 -4.20 -37.09 12.42
N TYR A 52 -5.48 -36.92 12.77
CA TYR A 52 -6.20 -35.66 12.54
C TYR A 52 -5.59 -34.48 13.29
N THR A 53 -5.13 -34.72 14.51
CA THR A 53 -4.46 -33.70 15.33
C THR A 53 -3.17 -33.22 14.67
N ILE A 54 -2.35 -34.15 14.16
CA ILE A 54 -1.12 -33.80 13.45
C ILE A 54 -1.43 -33.01 12.18
N ILE A 55 -2.36 -33.48 11.34
CA ILE A 55 -2.73 -32.80 10.08
C ILE A 55 -3.21 -31.38 10.36
N PHE A 56 -4.16 -31.22 11.27
CA PHE A 56 -4.71 -29.92 11.62
C PHE A 56 -3.65 -29.03 12.29
N GLY A 57 -2.78 -29.60 13.12
CA GLY A 57 -1.64 -28.91 13.72
C GLY A 57 -0.69 -28.33 12.66
N VAL A 58 -0.34 -29.09 11.62
CA VAL A 58 0.50 -28.58 10.52
C VAL A 58 -0.19 -27.43 9.79
N ILE A 59 -1.50 -27.52 9.52
CA ILE A 59 -2.28 -26.44 8.88
C ILE A 59 -2.24 -25.17 9.74
N VAL A 60 -2.48 -25.31 11.05
CA VAL A 60 -2.45 -24.19 12.01
C VAL A 60 -1.08 -23.53 12.04
N VAL A 61 -0.02 -24.33 12.10
CA VAL A 61 1.37 -23.84 12.08
C VAL A 61 1.62 -23.06 10.79
N THR A 62 1.25 -23.60 9.63
CA THR A 62 1.39 -22.90 8.34
C THR A 62 0.65 -21.56 8.34
N LEU A 63 -0.61 -21.51 8.80
CA LEU A 63 -1.38 -20.26 8.88
C LEU A 63 -0.72 -19.22 9.78
N VAL A 64 -0.20 -19.62 10.94
CA VAL A 64 0.51 -18.72 11.85
C VAL A 64 1.76 -18.14 11.17
N PHE A 65 2.55 -18.97 10.49
CA PHE A 65 3.75 -18.51 9.79
C PHE A 65 3.43 -17.63 8.58
N VAL A 66 2.34 -17.89 7.85
CA VAL A 66 1.85 -17.01 6.78
C VAL A 66 1.56 -15.61 7.30
N ASN A 67 0.83 -15.49 8.43
CA ASN A 67 0.52 -14.19 9.03
C ASN A 67 1.78 -13.46 9.52
N ILE A 68 2.74 -14.19 10.10
CA ILE A 68 4.03 -13.62 10.54
C ILE A 68 4.83 -13.12 9.34
N SER A 69 4.93 -13.92 8.27
CA SER A 69 5.64 -13.56 7.04
C SER A 69 5.04 -12.32 6.38
N PHE A 70 3.71 -12.24 6.33
CA PHE A 70 2.97 -11.07 5.86
C PHE A 70 3.37 -9.80 6.64
N LEU A 71 3.41 -9.84 7.98
CA LEU A 71 3.88 -8.70 8.79
C LEU A 71 5.32 -8.31 8.47
N PHE A 72 6.23 -9.28 8.36
CA PHE A 72 7.62 -9.01 8.02
C PHE A 72 7.74 -8.32 6.66
N GLY A 73 6.95 -8.75 5.67
CA GLY A 73 6.86 -8.10 4.37
C GLY A 73 6.57 -6.60 4.48
N GLN A 74 5.51 -6.22 5.23
CA GLN A 74 5.17 -4.82 5.46
C GLN A 74 6.29 -4.03 6.16
N ILE A 75 6.90 -4.61 7.19
CA ILE A 75 7.96 -3.95 7.97
C ILE A 75 9.18 -3.69 7.08
N ILE A 76 9.61 -4.71 6.32
CA ILE A 76 10.77 -4.60 5.42
C ILE A 76 10.50 -3.55 4.34
N ALA A 77 9.30 -3.55 3.74
CA ALA A 77 8.90 -2.53 2.76
C ALA A 77 9.00 -1.12 3.35
N LYS A 78 8.42 -0.89 4.54
CA LYS A 78 8.48 0.40 5.23
C LYS A 78 9.90 0.86 5.57
N ILE A 79 10.77 -0.05 6.00
CA ILE A 79 12.19 0.25 6.23
C ILE A 79 12.86 0.66 4.92
N ASN A 80 12.61 -0.08 3.84
CA ASN A 80 13.23 0.18 2.55
C ASN A 80 12.78 1.53 1.96
N MET A 81 11.48 1.85 2.06
CA MET A 81 10.94 3.16 1.68
C MET A 81 11.61 4.30 2.44
N LYS A 82 11.81 4.16 3.75
CA LYS A 82 12.53 5.16 4.55
C LYS A 82 13.97 5.35 4.07
N ARG A 83 14.65 4.26 3.71
CA ARG A 83 16.01 4.32 3.15
C ARG A 83 16.04 5.03 1.80
N ILE A 84 15.10 4.70 0.90
CA ILE A 84 14.96 5.32 -0.41
C ILE A 84 14.69 6.82 -0.27
N ASN A 85 13.69 7.20 0.52
CA ASN A 85 13.34 8.61 0.75
C ASN A 85 14.54 9.38 1.36
N LYS A 86 15.24 8.81 2.35
CA LYS A 86 16.45 9.44 2.91
C LYS A 86 17.54 9.63 1.86
N LYS A 87 17.69 8.69 0.92
CA LYS A 87 18.68 8.80 -0.18
C LYS A 87 18.29 9.91 -1.16
N ILE A 88 17.01 9.97 -1.55
CA ILE A 88 16.43 11.02 -2.38
C ILE A 88 16.65 12.39 -1.71
N GLU A 89 16.30 12.53 -0.44
CA GLU A 89 16.45 13.81 0.28
C GLU A 89 17.89 14.32 0.34
N LYS A 90 18.87 13.43 0.48
CA LYS A 90 20.30 13.80 0.44
C LYS A 90 20.78 14.31 -0.91
N GLN A 91 20.07 13.96 -1.99
CA GLN A 91 20.40 14.39 -3.34
C GLN A 91 19.74 15.73 -3.72
N ASN A 92 18.88 16.27 -2.84
CA ASN A 92 18.27 17.57 -3.08
C ASN A 92 19.35 18.66 -3.15
N LYS A 93 19.39 19.37 -4.28
CA LYS A 93 20.34 20.44 -4.56
C LYS A 93 19.88 21.80 -4.02
N TYR A 94 18.61 21.92 -3.68
CA TYR A 94 17.99 23.16 -3.23
C TYR A 94 17.82 23.15 -1.71
N LEU A 95 18.21 24.23 -1.05
CA LEU A 95 17.90 24.46 0.36
C LEU A 95 16.56 25.20 0.50
N TYR A 96 16.42 26.27 -0.30
CA TYR A 96 15.21 27.06 -0.47
C TYR A 96 14.89 27.18 -1.96
N TYR A 97 13.61 27.13 -2.29
CA TYR A 97 13.09 27.48 -3.61
C TYR A 97 12.00 28.52 -3.38
N ARG A 98 12.09 29.72 -3.99
CA ARG A 98 11.17 30.84 -3.70
C ARG A 98 10.08 31.03 -4.75
N GLU A 99 10.37 30.57 -5.95
CA GLU A 99 9.43 30.61 -7.06
C GLU A 99 8.36 29.55 -6.87
N LEU A 100 7.19 29.77 -7.47
CA LEU A 100 6.19 28.70 -7.52
C LEU A 100 6.79 27.52 -8.27
N PRO A 101 6.85 26.33 -7.65
CA PRO A 101 7.66 25.22 -8.15
C PRO A 101 7.21 24.76 -9.53
N ASN A 102 5.90 24.77 -9.79
CA ASN A 102 5.31 24.44 -11.09
C ASN A 102 3.84 24.88 -11.19
N HIS A 103 3.25 24.62 -12.36
CA HIS A 103 1.80 24.76 -12.64
C HIS A 103 1.09 23.40 -12.73
N PHE A 104 1.72 22.32 -12.29
CA PHE A 104 1.09 21.01 -12.19
C PHE A 104 0.16 21.09 -10.98
N GLY A 105 -1.14 20.80 -11.15
CA GLY A 105 -2.16 21.02 -10.12
C GLY A 105 -1.73 20.61 -8.71
N ILE A 106 -2.21 21.33 -7.70
CA ILE A 106 -1.75 21.19 -6.31
C ILE A 106 -1.92 19.77 -5.74
N ASP A 107 -2.90 19.03 -6.23
CA ASP A 107 -3.19 17.63 -5.93
C ASP A 107 -2.18 16.65 -6.55
N ILE A 108 -1.68 16.94 -7.76
CA ILE A 108 -0.59 16.17 -8.38
C ILE A 108 0.69 16.38 -7.58
N ASN A 109 0.93 17.61 -7.11
CA ASN A 109 2.05 17.91 -6.22
C ASN A 109 1.93 17.16 -4.88
N THR A 110 0.73 17.01 -4.34
CA THR A 110 0.48 16.19 -3.15
C THR A 110 0.94 14.74 -3.38
N LEU A 111 0.48 14.11 -4.45
CA LEU A 111 0.92 12.76 -4.85
C LEU A 111 2.43 12.67 -5.06
N LEU A 112 3.03 13.72 -5.62
CA LEU A 112 4.48 13.77 -5.82
C LEU A 112 5.24 13.86 -4.49
N ILE A 113 4.67 14.43 -3.43
CA ILE A 113 5.33 14.57 -2.12
C ILE A 113 5.22 13.29 -1.31
N ASP A 114 4.04 12.71 -1.16
CA ASP A 114 3.80 11.60 -0.23
C ASP A 114 3.12 10.38 -0.83
N SER A 115 2.87 10.41 -2.15
CA SER A 115 2.18 9.35 -2.91
C SER A 115 0.77 9.06 -2.40
N LYS A 116 0.17 9.99 -1.66
CA LYS A 116 -1.16 9.86 -1.07
C LYS A 116 -1.94 11.16 -1.30
N ILE A 117 -3.25 11.06 -1.11
CA ILE A 117 -4.15 12.20 -1.07
C ILE A 117 -4.99 12.06 0.20
N GLU A 118 -4.97 13.08 1.04
CA GLU A 118 -5.81 13.26 2.22
C GLU A 118 -7.14 13.90 1.79
N ASN A 119 -8.20 13.08 1.78
CA ASN A 119 -9.57 13.40 1.36
C ASN A 119 -9.95 14.90 1.37
N GLU A 120 -10.36 15.43 2.51
CA GLU A 120 -10.96 16.76 2.58
C GLU A 120 -9.93 17.89 2.45
N LYS A 121 -8.77 17.71 3.09
CA LYS A 121 -7.71 18.70 3.19
C LYS A 121 -7.15 19.05 1.80
N ASP A 122 -6.93 18.04 0.95
CA ASP A 122 -6.32 18.26 -0.36
C ASP A 122 -7.34 18.79 -1.37
N ILE A 123 -8.62 18.44 -1.25
CA ILE A 123 -9.68 19.09 -2.05
C ILE A 123 -9.77 20.58 -1.68
N VAL A 124 -9.70 20.93 -0.40
CA VAL A 124 -9.66 22.34 0.02
C VAL A 124 -8.44 23.06 -0.58
N ALA A 125 -7.27 22.41 -0.62
CA ALA A 125 -6.10 22.95 -1.29
C ALA A 125 -6.35 23.20 -2.78
N VAL A 126 -7.02 22.27 -3.49
CA VAL A 126 -7.42 22.46 -4.89
C VAL A 126 -8.39 23.64 -5.06
N ILE A 127 -9.39 23.79 -4.18
CA ILE A 127 -10.31 24.92 -4.23
C ILE A 127 -9.55 26.24 -4.09
N LEU A 128 -8.57 26.31 -3.19
CA LEU A 128 -7.73 27.50 -3.01
C LEU A 128 -6.83 27.76 -4.23
N ASP A 129 -6.26 26.72 -4.82
CA ASP A 129 -5.47 26.84 -6.04
C ASP A 129 -6.31 27.33 -7.23
N LEU A 130 -7.56 26.87 -7.35
CA LEU A 130 -8.53 27.37 -8.33
C LEU A 130 -8.94 28.84 -8.07
N CYS A 131 -8.97 29.27 -6.81
CA CYS A 131 -9.15 30.69 -6.46
C CYS A 131 -7.93 31.51 -6.90
N ALA A 132 -6.71 31.02 -6.63
CA ALA A 132 -5.46 31.67 -7.05
C ALA A 132 -5.34 31.80 -8.58
N LYS A 133 -5.85 30.80 -9.31
CA LYS A 133 -5.97 30.80 -10.78
C LYS A 133 -7.13 31.65 -11.31
N LYS A 134 -7.92 32.29 -10.44
CA LYS A 134 -9.06 33.16 -10.77
C LYS A 134 -10.24 32.45 -11.45
N TYR A 135 -10.38 31.13 -11.25
CA TYR A 135 -11.57 30.38 -11.66
C TYR A 135 -12.71 30.51 -10.64
N LEU A 136 -12.34 30.62 -9.37
CA LEU A 136 -13.26 30.67 -8.23
C LEU A 136 -12.96 31.90 -7.36
N LYS A 137 -13.95 32.28 -6.55
CA LYS A 137 -13.79 33.18 -5.41
C LYS A 137 -14.44 32.55 -4.19
N LEU A 138 -13.69 32.46 -3.09
CA LEU A 138 -14.16 31.86 -1.83
C LEU A 138 -14.37 32.94 -0.78
N PHE A 139 -15.58 33.13 -0.25
CA PHE A 139 -15.82 34.16 0.76
C PHE A 139 -16.72 33.68 1.89
N LYS A 140 -16.50 34.23 3.08
CA LYS A 140 -17.23 33.90 4.29
C LYS A 140 -18.44 34.82 4.46
N LEU A 141 -19.61 34.23 4.73
CA LEU A 141 -20.80 34.94 5.19
C LEU A 141 -21.33 34.25 6.45
N GLY A 142 -21.26 34.95 7.59
CA GLY A 142 -21.60 34.37 8.89
C GLY A 142 -20.68 33.19 9.24
N ASN A 143 -21.25 32.01 9.47
CA ASN A 143 -20.51 30.78 9.79
C ASN A 143 -20.32 29.83 8.60
N LYS A 144 -20.57 30.31 7.37
CA LYS A 144 -20.53 29.50 6.13
C LYS A 144 -19.59 30.11 5.12
N TYR A 145 -19.05 29.26 4.25
CA TYR A 145 -18.21 29.68 3.12
C TYR A 145 -18.98 29.50 1.81
N PHE A 146 -18.82 30.46 0.92
CA PHE A 146 -19.50 30.51 -0.37
C PHE A 146 -18.47 30.56 -1.48
N ILE A 147 -18.68 29.76 -2.52
CA ILE A 147 -17.88 29.77 -3.74
C ILE A 147 -18.67 30.46 -4.84
N GLN A 148 -18.08 31.48 -5.45
CA GLN A 148 -18.54 32.08 -6.69
C GLN A 148 -17.66 31.59 -7.84
N VAL A 149 -18.28 31.10 -8.92
CA VAL A 149 -17.57 30.67 -10.13
C VAL A 149 -17.37 31.89 -11.03
N LEU A 150 -16.12 32.24 -11.32
CA LEU A 150 -15.74 33.42 -12.11
C LEU A 150 -15.53 33.10 -13.59
N ASN A 151 -14.95 31.94 -13.89
CA ASN A 151 -14.66 31.51 -15.26
C ASN A 151 -14.96 30.02 -15.44
N TYR A 152 -15.67 29.68 -16.52
CA TYR A 152 -16.02 28.30 -16.88
C TYR A 152 -15.12 27.73 -17.98
N GLN A 153 -14.25 28.53 -18.61
CA GLN A 153 -13.41 28.07 -19.70
C GLN A 153 -12.27 27.17 -19.19
N ASN A 154 -12.54 25.87 -19.24
CA ASN A 154 -11.69 24.80 -18.71
C ASN A 154 -10.45 24.47 -19.55
N ASN A 155 -10.08 25.29 -20.54
CA ASN A 155 -9.08 24.89 -21.55
C ASN A 155 -7.66 24.70 -20.98
N GLN A 156 -7.35 25.29 -19.82
CA GLN A 156 -6.04 25.21 -19.18
C GLN A 156 -6.01 24.31 -17.94
N LEU A 157 -7.17 23.83 -17.46
CA LEU A 157 -7.26 22.97 -16.29
C LEU A 157 -6.94 21.51 -16.65
N LEU A 158 -6.35 20.79 -15.71
CA LEU A 158 -6.17 19.35 -15.81
C LEU A 158 -7.48 18.60 -15.55
N GLU A 159 -7.56 17.31 -15.90
CA GLU A 159 -8.81 16.54 -15.80
C GLU A 159 -9.26 16.37 -14.35
N ASN A 160 -8.31 16.17 -13.44
CA ASN A 160 -8.55 16.14 -12.01
C ASN A 160 -9.15 17.46 -11.47
N GLU A 161 -8.73 18.62 -11.99
CA GLU A 161 -9.21 19.95 -11.57
C GLU A 161 -10.60 20.24 -12.18
N LYS A 162 -10.79 19.85 -13.45
CA LYS A 162 -12.09 19.89 -14.13
C LYS A 162 -13.15 19.11 -13.37
N TYR A 163 -12.77 17.94 -12.85
CA TYR A 163 -13.66 17.11 -12.04
C TYR A 163 -14.15 17.87 -10.78
N ILE A 164 -13.25 18.51 -10.04
CA ILE A 164 -13.63 19.32 -8.86
C ILE A 164 -14.51 20.52 -9.28
N MET A 165 -14.13 21.24 -10.34
CA MET A 165 -14.91 22.36 -10.87
C MET A 165 -16.34 21.98 -11.29
N GLN A 166 -16.50 20.79 -11.89
CA GLN A 166 -17.81 20.26 -12.28
C GLN A 166 -18.70 20.01 -11.05
N TYR A 167 -18.15 19.40 -10.00
CA TYR A 167 -18.90 19.14 -8.76
C TYR A 167 -19.26 20.43 -8.02
N ILE A 168 -18.35 21.42 -8.01
CA ILE A 168 -18.63 22.75 -7.44
C ILE A 168 -19.78 23.41 -8.18
N SER A 169 -19.73 23.43 -9.52
CA SER A 169 -20.74 24.07 -10.37
C SER A 169 -22.13 23.42 -10.28
N GLN A 170 -22.18 22.13 -9.92
CA GLN A 170 -23.43 21.41 -9.65
C GLN A 170 -23.91 21.52 -8.20
N ASN A 171 -23.19 22.26 -7.34
CA ASN A 171 -23.41 22.32 -5.90
C ASN A 171 -23.38 20.94 -5.22
N LYS A 172 -22.54 20.03 -5.74
CA LYS A 172 -22.36 18.63 -5.29
C LYS A 172 -20.99 18.39 -4.66
N VAL A 173 -20.29 19.44 -4.22
CA VAL A 173 -18.94 19.32 -3.63
C VAL A 173 -18.85 18.31 -2.48
N LYS A 174 -19.96 18.06 -1.77
CA LYS A 174 -20.08 17.08 -0.68
C LYS A 174 -20.14 15.63 -1.16
N ASP A 175 -20.51 15.41 -2.42
CA ASP A 175 -20.71 14.10 -3.04
C ASP A 175 -19.49 13.67 -3.88
N ILE A 176 -18.36 14.37 -3.76
CA ILE A 176 -17.13 14.06 -4.50
C ILE A 176 -16.68 12.62 -4.19
N ASN A 177 -16.48 11.83 -5.26
CA ASN A 177 -15.92 10.50 -5.14
C ASN A 177 -14.39 10.57 -5.11
N TYR A 178 -13.81 10.41 -3.91
CA TYR A 178 -12.37 10.46 -3.68
C TYR A 178 -11.56 9.47 -4.50
N ASN A 179 -12.07 8.24 -4.70
CA ASN A 179 -11.34 7.21 -5.44
C ASN A 179 -11.23 7.57 -6.93
N GLU A 180 -12.33 8.10 -7.48
CA GLU A 180 -12.35 8.55 -8.87
C GLU A 180 -11.45 9.78 -9.07
N TRP A 181 -11.54 10.74 -8.15
CA TRP A 181 -10.66 11.91 -8.18
C TRP A 181 -9.19 11.52 -8.07
N TYR A 182 -8.82 10.64 -7.14
CA TYR A 182 -7.46 10.10 -6.99
C TYR A 182 -6.96 9.43 -8.28
N ARG A 183 -7.82 8.65 -8.96
CA ARG A 183 -7.49 8.04 -10.26
C ARG A 183 -7.15 9.11 -11.31
N LEU A 184 -7.94 10.18 -11.40
CA LEU A 184 -7.67 11.28 -12.32
C LEU A 184 -6.36 12.00 -11.99
N CYS A 185 -6.10 12.26 -10.70
CA CYS A 185 -4.84 12.86 -10.25
C CYS A 185 -3.64 12.02 -10.69
N LEU A 186 -3.72 10.69 -10.50
CA LEU A 186 -2.70 9.74 -10.94
C LEU A 186 -2.49 9.76 -12.45
N GLU A 187 -3.55 9.76 -13.23
CA GLU A 187 -3.47 9.78 -14.69
C GLU A 187 -2.83 11.06 -15.21
N ASP A 188 -3.19 12.21 -14.65
CA ASP A 188 -2.62 13.49 -15.07
C ASP A 188 -1.15 13.61 -14.66
N GLY A 189 -0.76 13.17 -13.46
CA GLY A 189 0.66 13.16 -13.08
C GLY A 189 1.51 12.17 -13.90
N LYS A 190 0.93 11.05 -14.36
CA LYS A 190 1.58 10.15 -15.33
C LYS A 190 1.74 10.79 -16.70
N LYS A 191 0.70 11.47 -17.23
CA LYS A 191 0.78 12.23 -18.50
C LYS A 191 1.85 13.32 -18.44
N LEU A 192 2.06 13.91 -17.26
CA LEU A 192 3.08 14.92 -17.01
C LEU A 192 4.49 14.34 -16.78
N ASP A 193 4.66 13.02 -16.82
CA ASP A 193 5.92 12.30 -16.58
C ASP A 193 6.53 12.62 -15.21
N LEU A 194 5.70 12.71 -14.15
CA LEU A 194 6.17 12.98 -12.79
C LEU A 194 6.39 11.70 -11.98
N TYR A 195 5.61 10.67 -12.26
CA TYR A 195 5.76 9.38 -11.62
C TYR A 195 5.25 8.26 -12.53
N THR A 196 5.79 7.08 -12.29
CA THR A 196 5.38 5.83 -12.95
C THR A 196 4.72 4.90 -11.95
N ASP A 197 4.02 3.91 -12.49
CA ASP A 197 3.59 2.79 -11.67
C ASP A 197 4.79 2.20 -10.94
N SER A 198 4.60 1.93 -9.64
CA SER A 198 5.58 1.19 -8.86
C SER A 198 5.96 -0.10 -9.61
N GLN A 199 7.26 -0.36 -9.68
CA GLN A 199 7.89 -1.47 -10.40
C GLN A 199 7.18 -2.82 -10.19
N GLU A 200 7.24 -3.64 -11.25
CA GLU A 200 6.60 -4.94 -11.44
C GLU A 200 6.44 -5.81 -10.19
N LYS A 201 5.24 -6.40 -10.05
CA LYS A 201 5.00 -7.56 -9.17
C LYS A 201 6.08 -8.60 -9.48
N LYS A 202 7.05 -8.77 -8.57
CA LYS A 202 7.99 -9.89 -8.67
C LYS A 202 7.19 -11.19 -8.69
N ASN A 203 7.50 -12.05 -9.66
CA ASN A 203 6.89 -13.37 -9.79
C ASN A 203 6.96 -14.14 -8.48
N ASN A 204 5.86 -14.80 -8.13
CA ASN A 204 5.78 -15.71 -7.00
C ASN A 204 6.94 -16.71 -7.04
N PHE A 205 7.49 -17.01 -5.86
CA PHE A 205 8.55 -17.99 -5.74
C PHE A 205 7.94 -19.39 -5.98
N ASN A 206 8.26 -20.02 -7.11
CA ASN A 206 7.68 -21.30 -7.52
C ASN A 206 8.71 -22.44 -7.41
N PHE A 207 8.95 -22.90 -6.18
CA PHE A 207 9.83 -24.05 -5.94
C PHE A 207 9.18 -25.39 -6.31
N LEU A 208 7.85 -25.47 -6.19
CA LEU A 208 7.09 -26.71 -6.38
C LEU A 208 7.18 -27.27 -7.81
N GLU A 209 7.30 -26.41 -8.82
CA GLU A 209 7.44 -26.80 -10.23
C GLU A 209 8.75 -27.57 -10.47
N LYS A 210 9.86 -27.10 -9.87
CA LYS A 210 11.17 -27.75 -9.98
C LYS A 210 11.21 -29.08 -9.20
N PHE A 211 10.58 -29.13 -8.02
CA PHE A 211 10.49 -30.36 -7.23
C PHE A 211 9.61 -31.42 -7.91
N GLY A 212 8.45 -31.00 -8.45
CA GLY A 212 7.42 -31.88 -9.01
C GLY A 212 7.94 -32.79 -10.12
N THR A 213 8.69 -32.24 -11.08
CA THR A 213 9.15 -32.98 -12.27
C THR A 213 10.35 -33.86 -11.96
N VAL A 214 11.41 -33.30 -11.36
CA VAL A 214 12.67 -34.02 -11.11
C VAL A 214 12.52 -35.03 -9.98
N GLY A 215 11.82 -34.65 -8.90
CA GLY A 215 11.61 -35.51 -7.73
C GLY A 215 10.80 -36.77 -8.07
N ASN A 216 9.77 -36.64 -8.92
CA ASN A 216 8.94 -37.78 -9.31
C ASN A 216 9.72 -38.81 -10.16
N ILE A 217 10.59 -38.33 -11.06
CA ILE A 217 11.47 -39.20 -11.86
C ILE A 217 12.44 -39.97 -10.95
N ILE A 218 13.13 -39.26 -10.05
CA ILE A 218 14.09 -39.87 -9.12
C ILE A 218 13.40 -40.92 -8.22
N LYS A 219 12.22 -40.58 -7.66
CA LYS A 219 11.43 -41.50 -6.85
C LYS A 219 11.12 -42.81 -7.59
N ASN A 220 10.64 -42.71 -8.84
CA ASN A 220 10.26 -43.89 -9.62
C ASN A 220 11.48 -44.78 -9.94
N ILE A 221 12.64 -44.17 -10.23
CA ILE A 221 13.89 -44.90 -10.46
C ILE A 221 14.32 -45.67 -9.21
N ILE A 222 14.28 -45.03 -8.03
CA ILE A 222 14.68 -45.67 -6.77
C ILE A 222 13.77 -46.87 -6.44
N VAL A 223 12.45 -46.71 -6.58
CA VAL A 223 11.49 -47.79 -6.32
C VAL A 223 11.72 -48.98 -7.26
N LEU A 224 11.99 -48.71 -8.54
CA LEU A 224 12.30 -49.75 -9.52
C LEU A 224 13.59 -50.51 -9.16
N LEU A 225 14.67 -49.80 -8.81
CA LEU A 225 15.94 -50.42 -8.43
C LEU A 225 15.83 -51.31 -7.20
N ILE A 226 15.12 -50.87 -6.16
CA ILE A 226 14.88 -51.66 -4.94
C ILE A 226 14.08 -52.92 -5.27
N SER A 227 13.06 -52.80 -6.13
CA SER A 227 12.23 -53.94 -6.50
C SER A 227 13.01 -55.00 -7.28
N ILE A 228 13.90 -54.58 -8.18
CA ILE A 228 14.80 -55.49 -8.91
C ILE A 228 15.78 -56.19 -7.95
N LEU A 229 16.37 -55.45 -7.01
CA LEU A 229 17.25 -56.01 -5.99
C LEU A 229 16.55 -57.06 -5.12
N MET A 230 15.29 -56.80 -4.72
CA MET A 230 14.49 -57.75 -3.95
C MET A 230 14.17 -59.01 -4.75
N THR A 231 13.82 -58.89 -6.04
CA THR A 231 13.64 -60.04 -6.93
C THR A 231 14.89 -60.91 -6.94
N ILE A 232 16.07 -60.31 -7.14
CA ILE A 232 17.34 -61.04 -7.18
C ILE A 232 17.64 -61.72 -5.84
N ALA A 233 17.39 -61.04 -4.71
CA ALA A 233 17.66 -61.57 -3.38
C ALA A 233 16.80 -62.79 -3.02
N THR A 234 15.61 -62.92 -3.62
CA THR A 234 14.68 -64.05 -3.38
C THR A 234 14.86 -65.24 -4.33
N LEU A 235 15.79 -65.14 -5.30
CA LEU A 235 16.06 -66.24 -6.24
C LEU A 235 16.90 -67.33 -5.57
N GLU A 236 16.33 -68.52 -5.42
CA GLU A 236 17.06 -69.73 -5.07
C GLU A 236 17.46 -70.49 -6.35
N VAL A 237 18.77 -70.63 -6.60
CA VAL A 237 19.32 -71.09 -7.89
C VAL A 237 18.96 -72.55 -8.23
N ASP A 238 18.72 -73.38 -7.21
CA ASP A 238 18.56 -74.83 -7.37
C ASP A 238 17.10 -75.30 -7.57
N ASN A 239 16.11 -74.39 -7.54
CA ASN A 239 14.69 -74.73 -7.63
C ASN A 239 14.02 -73.99 -8.81
N PRO A 240 13.54 -74.68 -9.87
CA PRO A 240 12.94 -74.03 -11.04
C PRO A 240 11.65 -73.25 -10.72
N TYR A 241 10.94 -73.58 -9.64
CA TYR A 241 9.76 -72.83 -9.17
C TYR A 241 10.13 -71.52 -8.44
N SER A 242 11.38 -71.36 -8.02
CA SER A 242 11.86 -70.16 -7.32
C SER A 242 11.84 -68.92 -8.21
N ILE A 243 12.06 -69.07 -9.52
CA ILE A 243 12.11 -67.96 -10.50
C ILE A 243 10.75 -67.28 -10.59
N ILE A 244 9.67 -68.07 -10.73
CA ILE A 244 8.30 -67.55 -10.83
C ILE A 244 7.89 -66.87 -9.51
N SER A 245 8.23 -67.50 -8.37
CA SER A 245 7.96 -66.94 -7.04
C SER A 245 8.72 -65.62 -6.80
N ALA A 246 9.99 -65.56 -7.19
CA ALA A 246 10.83 -64.36 -7.08
C ALA A 246 10.27 -63.21 -7.93
N ILE A 247 9.91 -63.47 -9.19
CA ILE A 247 9.29 -62.46 -10.07
C ILE A 247 7.98 -61.95 -9.47
N PHE A 248 7.12 -62.86 -9.00
CA PHE A 248 5.86 -62.49 -8.37
C PHE A 248 6.08 -61.62 -7.12
N SER A 249 7.03 -62.01 -6.25
CA SER A 249 7.38 -61.26 -5.04
C SER A 249 7.95 -59.88 -5.37
N GLY A 250 8.77 -59.76 -6.42
CA GLY A 250 9.31 -58.50 -6.91
C GLY A 250 8.23 -57.54 -7.42
N ILE A 251 7.23 -58.05 -8.15
CA ILE A 251 6.08 -57.26 -8.62
C ILE A 251 5.24 -56.77 -7.43
N VAL A 252 4.94 -57.65 -6.47
CA VAL A 252 4.20 -57.27 -5.26
C VAL A 252 4.99 -56.21 -4.47
N CYS A 253 6.30 -56.38 -4.33
CA CYS A 253 7.19 -55.41 -3.70
C CYS A 253 7.16 -54.06 -4.43
N PHE A 254 7.23 -54.06 -5.77
CA PHE A 254 7.14 -52.84 -6.58
C PHE A 254 5.81 -52.09 -6.36
N ILE A 255 4.69 -52.80 -6.34
CA ILE A 255 3.36 -52.18 -6.13
C ILE A 255 3.29 -51.54 -4.74
N VAL A 256 3.69 -52.28 -3.69
CA VAL A 256 3.66 -51.80 -2.30
C VAL A 256 4.61 -50.62 -2.11
N LEU A 257 5.84 -50.71 -2.61
CA LEU A 257 6.82 -49.62 -2.51
C LEU A 257 6.40 -48.40 -3.31
N SER A 258 5.80 -48.57 -4.49
CA SER A 258 5.27 -47.46 -5.29
C SER A 258 4.16 -46.71 -4.55
N PHE A 259 3.25 -47.44 -3.92
CA PHE A 259 2.19 -46.84 -3.11
C PHE A 259 2.75 -46.09 -1.90
N MET A 260 3.67 -46.71 -1.14
CA MET A 260 4.31 -46.06 0.02
C MET A 260 5.13 -44.83 -0.37
N ALA A 261 5.90 -44.92 -1.46
CA ALA A 261 6.67 -43.80 -1.99
C ALA A 261 5.78 -42.65 -2.45
N GLN A 262 4.59 -42.95 -3.01
CA GLN A 262 3.63 -41.92 -3.41
C GLN A 262 3.05 -41.17 -2.19
N LEU A 263 2.74 -41.88 -1.09
CA LEU A 263 2.30 -41.25 0.15
C LEU A 263 3.39 -40.33 0.73
N ALA A 264 4.63 -40.82 0.79
CA ALA A 264 5.77 -40.03 1.28
C ALA A 264 6.04 -38.80 0.40
N TYR A 265 5.99 -38.96 -0.92
CA TYR A 265 6.17 -37.86 -1.88
C TYR A 265 5.06 -36.81 -1.76
N GLY A 266 3.80 -37.23 -1.57
CA GLY A 266 2.68 -36.33 -1.31
C GLY A 266 2.86 -35.51 -0.03
N ALA A 267 3.31 -36.15 1.05
CA ALA A 267 3.60 -35.47 2.32
C ALA A 267 4.74 -34.44 2.17
N LEU A 268 5.82 -34.79 1.46
CA LEU A 268 6.91 -33.86 1.15
C LEU A 268 6.43 -32.68 0.28
N GLY A 269 5.62 -32.97 -0.75
CA GLY A 269 5.01 -31.94 -1.60
C GLY A 269 4.16 -30.95 -0.81
N PHE A 270 3.39 -31.44 0.17
CA PHE A 270 2.59 -30.60 1.06
C PHE A 270 3.43 -29.69 1.96
N ILE A 271 4.53 -30.20 2.51
CA ILE A 271 5.48 -29.40 3.31
C ILE A 271 6.11 -28.31 2.44
N ILE A 272 6.56 -28.66 1.25
CA ILE A 272 7.14 -27.73 0.28
C ILE A 272 6.14 -26.64 -0.10
N TYR A 273 4.90 -27.03 -0.41
CA TYR A 273 3.82 -26.09 -0.71
C TYR A 273 3.57 -25.13 0.46
N SER A 274 3.51 -25.65 1.69
CA SER A 274 3.32 -24.83 2.89
C SER A 274 4.44 -23.79 3.07
N ILE A 275 5.70 -24.18 2.86
CA ILE A 275 6.85 -23.26 2.91
C ILE A 275 6.75 -22.20 1.81
N GLN A 276 6.37 -22.61 0.60
CA GLN A 276 6.20 -21.69 -0.53
C GLN A 276 5.12 -20.64 -0.24
N GLU A 277 3.98 -21.02 0.31
CA GLU A 277 2.92 -20.08 0.70
C GLU A 277 3.39 -19.07 1.76
N VAL A 278 4.15 -19.52 2.76
CA VAL A 278 4.75 -18.63 3.76
C VAL A 278 5.68 -17.61 3.10
N ILE A 279 6.54 -18.02 2.18
CA ILE A 279 7.47 -17.12 1.46
C ILE A 279 6.67 -16.12 0.59
N ASN A 280 5.71 -16.63 -0.18
CA ASN A 280 4.90 -15.82 -1.08
C ASN A 280 4.06 -14.78 -0.32
N ALA A 281 3.52 -15.11 0.85
CA ALA A 281 2.80 -14.16 1.68
C ALA A 281 3.66 -12.93 2.07
N GLY A 282 4.93 -13.16 2.41
CA GLY A 282 5.87 -12.08 2.73
C GLY A 282 6.26 -11.24 1.51
N ILE A 283 6.53 -11.89 0.37
CA ILE A 283 6.84 -11.21 -0.90
C ILE A 283 5.67 -10.36 -1.37
N ASN A 284 4.45 -10.91 -1.36
CA ASN A 284 3.24 -10.22 -1.78
C ASN A 284 2.97 -9.01 -0.88
N SER A 285 3.03 -9.20 0.44
CA SER A 285 2.84 -8.09 1.39
C SER A 285 3.88 -6.98 1.21
N TYR A 286 5.14 -7.35 0.98
CA TYR A 286 6.20 -6.39 0.68
C TYR A 286 5.89 -5.60 -0.61
N ASN A 287 5.52 -6.31 -1.68
CA ASN A 287 5.23 -5.70 -2.97
C ASN A 287 4.00 -4.79 -2.91
N ASP A 288 2.93 -5.21 -2.22
CA ASP A 288 1.72 -4.42 -2.05
C ASP A 288 2.01 -3.11 -1.31
N GLU A 289 2.76 -3.18 -0.19
CA GLU A 289 3.16 -1.99 0.57
C GLU A 289 4.06 -1.05 -0.26
N MET A 290 4.99 -1.61 -1.04
CA MET A 290 5.83 -0.84 -1.95
C MET A 290 5.01 -0.21 -3.10
N SER A 291 4.00 -0.92 -3.61
CA SER A 291 3.17 -0.48 -4.73
C SER A 291 2.30 0.73 -4.42
N ASN A 292 1.94 0.89 -3.16
CA ASN A 292 1.26 2.08 -2.65
C ASN A 292 2.14 3.35 -2.67
N ASN A 293 3.38 3.27 -3.15
CA ASN A 293 4.30 4.40 -3.23
C ASN A 293 4.72 4.60 -4.67
N LEU A 294 4.43 5.79 -5.19
CA LEU A 294 4.70 6.14 -6.57
C LEU A 294 6.21 6.24 -6.78
N LYS A 295 6.69 5.61 -7.87
CA LYS A 295 8.08 5.77 -8.29
C LYS A 295 8.18 7.08 -9.05
N ARG A 296 8.93 8.04 -8.52
CA ARG A 296 9.21 9.31 -9.19
C ARG A 296 10.12 9.07 -10.40
N THR A 297 9.83 9.73 -11.50
CA THR A 297 10.72 9.83 -12.67
C THR A 297 11.87 10.78 -12.36
N ASP A 298 12.84 10.91 -13.27
CA ASP A 298 13.92 11.90 -13.09
C ASP A 298 13.36 13.33 -13.07
N LYS A 299 12.38 13.62 -13.95
CA LYS A 299 11.64 14.89 -13.94
C LYS A 299 10.87 15.08 -12.63
N GLY A 300 10.15 14.06 -12.18
CA GLY A 300 9.41 14.12 -10.92
C GLY A 300 10.30 14.27 -9.69
N LEU A 301 11.51 13.70 -9.70
CA LEU A 301 12.50 13.91 -8.63
C LEU A 301 12.95 15.36 -8.56
N GLU A 302 13.22 15.99 -9.70
CA GLU A 302 13.59 17.40 -9.77
C GLU A 302 12.46 18.30 -9.23
N GLU A 303 11.22 18.05 -9.66
CA GLU A 303 10.04 18.77 -9.17
C GLU A 303 9.78 18.53 -7.67
N TYR A 304 9.98 17.31 -7.20
CA TYR A 304 9.91 16.98 -5.77
C TYR A 304 10.94 17.77 -4.95
N TYR A 305 12.17 17.93 -5.47
CA TYR A 305 13.21 18.73 -4.80
C TYR A 305 12.84 20.20 -4.70
N LYS A 306 12.28 20.78 -5.77
CA LYS A 306 11.76 22.15 -5.75
C LYS A 306 10.63 22.29 -4.73
N LEU A 307 9.64 21.38 -4.74
CA LEU A 307 8.51 21.36 -3.80
C LEU A 307 8.98 21.31 -2.35
N LYS A 308 9.92 20.40 -2.03
CA LYS A 308 10.42 20.26 -0.66
C LYS A 308 11.16 21.51 -0.20
N SER A 309 11.90 22.15 -1.09
CA SER A 309 12.67 23.36 -0.78
C SER A 309 11.79 24.61 -0.74
N PHE A 310 10.69 24.60 -1.49
CA PHE A 310 9.62 25.58 -1.41
C PHE A 310 8.85 25.44 -0.08
N ALA A 311 8.61 24.22 0.39
CA ALA A 311 8.05 23.98 1.72
C ALA A 311 8.97 24.54 2.84
N ASN A 312 10.28 24.30 2.76
CA ASN A 312 11.24 24.90 3.69
C ASN A 312 11.21 26.43 3.62
N PHE A 313 11.12 26.98 2.41
CA PHE A 313 11.00 28.43 2.24
C PHE A 313 9.73 28.95 2.89
N LEU A 314 8.56 28.35 2.67
CA LEU A 314 7.32 28.78 3.30
C LEU A 314 7.35 28.64 4.83
N ASP A 315 7.99 27.59 5.35
CA ASP A 315 8.11 27.33 6.78
C ASP A 315 8.92 28.41 7.51
N ASP A 316 9.98 28.91 6.87
CA ASP A 316 10.82 29.99 7.37
C ASP A 316 10.28 31.37 7.00
N PHE A 317 9.75 31.53 5.78
CA PHE A 317 9.22 32.78 5.25
C PHE A 317 7.94 33.21 5.98
N GLY A 318 7.07 32.25 6.33
CA GLY A 318 5.90 32.48 7.15
C GLY A 318 6.23 33.19 8.47
N ALA A 319 7.45 33.02 9.01
CA ALA A 319 7.91 33.70 10.22
C ALA A 319 8.18 35.21 10.05
N PHE A 320 8.26 35.74 8.82
CA PHE A 320 8.55 37.14 8.52
C PHE A 320 7.29 37.93 8.13
N ALA A 321 6.34 38.05 9.05
CA ALA A 321 5.13 38.84 8.82
C ALA A 321 5.35 40.35 9.04
N VAL A 322 6.10 40.99 8.13
CA VAL A 322 6.07 42.45 7.93
C VAL A 322 6.28 42.73 6.44
N LYS A 323 5.23 42.70 5.63
CA LYS A 323 5.33 42.93 4.18
C LYS A 323 4.12 43.63 3.54
N GLU A 324 4.40 44.30 2.42
CA GLU A 324 3.59 45.28 1.69
C GLU A 324 2.41 44.69 0.87
N PRO A 325 1.38 45.49 0.51
CA PRO A 325 0.14 45.04 -0.15
C PRO A 325 0.28 44.45 -1.56
N GLU A 326 1.40 44.67 -2.24
CA GLU A 326 1.61 44.25 -3.64
C GLU A 326 1.93 42.75 -3.77
N GLU A 327 2.29 42.08 -2.68
CA GLU A 327 2.60 40.65 -2.63
C GLU A 327 1.35 39.75 -2.53
N ILE A 328 0.14 40.34 -2.42
CA ILE A 328 -1.14 39.65 -2.12
C ILE A 328 -1.52 38.55 -3.13
N VAL A 329 -1.19 38.67 -4.42
CA VAL A 329 -1.54 37.64 -5.43
C VAL A 329 -0.66 36.39 -5.34
N LEU A 330 0.60 36.53 -4.91
CA LEU A 330 1.49 35.38 -4.69
C LEU A 330 1.06 34.55 -3.48
N TRP A 331 0.45 35.21 -2.50
CA TRP A 331 -0.03 34.58 -1.28
C TRP A 331 -1.17 33.59 -1.51
N ASP A 332 -2.00 33.80 -2.54
CA ASP A 332 -3.08 32.88 -2.89
C ASP A 332 -2.55 31.48 -3.22
N TYR A 333 -1.49 31.44 -4.04
CA TYR A 333 -0.80 30.20 -4.35
C TYR A 333 -0.06 29.66 -3.13
N TYR A 334 0.59 30.51 -2.33
CA TYR A 334 1.33 30.03 -1.16
C TYR A 334 0.42 29.34 -0.13
N LEU A 335 -0.84 29.78 -0.02
CA LEU A 335 -1.80 29.18 0.89
C LEU A 335 -2.25 27.77 0.46
N SER A 336 -2.47 27.54 -0.85
CA SER A 336 -2.80 26.20 -1.36
C SER A 336 -1.66 25.21 -1.11
N TYR A 337 -0.42 25.63 -1.35
CA TYR A 337 0.78 24.82 -1.04
C TYR A 337 0.99 24.63 0.46
N ALA A 338 0.82 25.67 1.28
CA ALA A 338 0.92 25.57 2.73
C ALA A 338 -0.06 24.55 3.30
N GLN A 339 -1.27 24.46 2.74
CA GLN A 339 -2.26 23.47 3.13
C GLN A 339 -1.74 22.06 2.86
N VAL A 340 -1.28 21.76 1.65
CA VAL A 340 -0.69 20.45 1.31
C VAL A 340 0.48 20.11 2.24
N PHE A 341 1.41 21.05 2.45
CA PHE A 341 2.58 20.85 3.32
C PHE A 341 2.24 20.77 4.81
N GLY A 342 1.02 21.13 5.23
CA GLY A 342 0.62 21.16 6.64
C GLY A 342 1.26 22.30 7.44
N LEU A 343 1.58 23.41 6.78
CA LEU A 343 2.22 24.59 7.38
C LEU A 343 1.23 25.69 7.78
N THR A 344 -0.05 25.50 7.48
CA THR A 344 -1.09 26.52 7.64
C THR A 344 -1.21 27.03 9.06
N GLU A 345 -1.29 26.17 10.08
CA GLU A 345 -1.39 26.61 11.48
C GLU A 345 -0.22 27.51 11.88
N LYS A 346 1.00 27.17 11.44
CA LYS A 346 2.21 27.94 11.76
C LYS A 346 2.20 29.29 11.06
N ILE A 347 1.86 29.32 9.77
CA ILE A 347 1.81 30.56 8.96
C ILE A 347 0.69 31.49 9.45
N MET A 348 -0.48 30.95 9.80
CA MET A 348 -1.62 31.74 10.27
C MET A 348 -1.31 32.52 11.57
N LYS A 349 -0.45 31.98 12.44
CA LYS A 349 -0.05 32.60 13.71
C LYS A 349 0.85 33.82 13.57
N THR A 350 1.46 34.05 12.41
CA THR A 350 2.47 35.11 12.26
C THR A 350 1.87 36.47 11.93
N GLY A 351 0.56 36.56 11.65
CA GLY A 351 -0.11 37.81 11.27
C GLY A 351 -0.66 37.79 9.83
N TYR A 352 -0.58 36.63 9.18
CA TYR A 352 -1.13 36.37 7.86
C TYR A 352 -2.66 36.55 7.78
N ASN A 353 -3.37 36.47 8.92
CA ASN A 353 -4.83 36.69 9.00
C ASN A 353 -5.33 37.99 8.34
N LYS A 354 -4.47 39.01 8.21
CA LYS A 354 -4.78 40.26 7.51
C LYS A 354 -4.75 40.15 5.97
N LEU A 355 -3.99 39.20 5.42
CA LEU A 355 -3.81 38.97 3.98
C LEU A 355 -4.88 38.04 3.39
N ILE A 356 -5.65 37.38 4.25
CA ILE A 356 -6.72 36.44 3.88
C ILE A 356 -7.97 37.15 3.37
N ASN A 357 -8.04 38.46 3.53
CA ASN A 357 -9.08 39.27 2.92
C ASN A 357 -8.51 39.93 1.66
N ASN A 358 -8.63 39.25 0.51
CA ASN A 358 -8.13 39.73 -0.76
C ASN A 358 -9.12 39.50 -1.91
N SER A 359 -8.67 39.69 -3.16
CA SER A 359 -9.53 39.57 -4.34
C SER A 359 -10.08 38.15 -4.57
N SER A 360 -9.33 37.12 -4.18
CA SER A 360 -9.58 35.72 -4.52
C SER A 360 -10.22 34.95 -3.37
N PHE A 361 -9.94 35.32 -2.12
CA PHE A 361 -10.64 34.78 -0.95
C PHE A 361 -10.87 35.79 0.18
N ASN A 362 -11.90 35.52 0.97
CA ASN A 362 -12.20 36.14 2.26
C ASN A 362 -12.57 35.03 3.25
N ILE A 363 -11.58 34.52 3.98
CA ILE A 363 -11.76 33.49 5.02
C ILE A 363 -11.12 33.96 6.34
N ASP A 364 -11.48 33.33 7.45
CA ASP A 364 -10.97 33.64 8.79
C ASP A 364 -9.82 32.71 9.20
N ASP A 365 -10.00 31.41 9.00
CA ASP A 365 -9.00 30.38 9.19
C ASP A 365 -9.24 29.28 8.16
N ILE A 366 -8.18 28.88 7.45
CA ILE A 366 -8.22 27.78 6.48
C ILE A 366 -8.64 26.46 7.12
N ASN A 367 -8.30 26.23 8.39
CA ASN A 367 -8.70 25.01 9.10
C ASN A 367 -10.21 24.94 9.37
N ASN A 368 -10.91 26.07 9.27
CA ASN A 368 -12.36 26.12 9.38
C ASN A 368 -13.06 25.83 8.04
N VAL A 369 -12.33 25.86 6.92
CA VAL A 369 -12.89 25.58 5.59
C VAL A 369 -12.97 24.06 5.41
N THR A 370 -14.19 23.55 5.29
CA THR A 370 -14.49 22.12 5.12
C THR A 370 -15.51 21.94 4.01
N LEU A 371 -15.55 20.78 3.35
CA LEU A 371 -16.54 20.48 2.32
C LEU A 371 -17.96 20.53 2.91
N SER A 372 -18.09 20.30 4.22
CA SER A 372 -19.37 20.36 4.94
C SER A 372 -19.99 21.76 4.99
N ASN A 373 -19.16 22.80 5.04
CA ASN A 373 -19.58 24.20 5.25
C ASN A 373 -19.32 25.12 4.06
N ILE A 374 -18.91 24.56 2.92
CA ILE A 374 -18.83 25.22 1.62
C ILE A 374 -20.16 25.07 0.87
N TYR A 375 -20.61 26.17 0.26
CA TYR A 375 -21.83 26.27 -0.53
C TYR A 375 -21.56 27.03 -1.83
N LEU A 376 -22.29 26.71 -2.90
CA LEU A 376 -22.25 27.51 -4.13
C LEU A 376 -23.04 28.81 -3.93
N ASP A 377 -22.46 29.95 -4.29
CA ASP A 377 -23.21 31.20 -4.41
C ASP A 377 -24.00 31.17 -5.72
N ASN A 378 -25.33 31.06 -5.60
CA ASN A 378 -26.24 31.04 -6.74
C ASN A 378 -26.57 32.44 -7.27
N ASN A 379 -26.05 33.50 -6.64
CA ASN A 379 -26.23 34.86 -7.13
C ASN A 379 -25.36 35.08 -8.36
N LYS A 380 -25.92 34.77 -9.53
CA LYS A 380 -25.42 35.23 -10.82
C LYS A 380 -25.61 36.74 -10.86
N ASN A 381 -24.54 37.50 -10.66
CA ASN A 381 -24.46 38.88 -11.14
C ASN A 381 -24.02 38.85 -12.60
#